data_AF-A0AAQ1P0K9-F1
#
_entry.id   AF-A0AAQ1P0K9-F1
#
_cell.length_a   1.000
_cell.length_b   1.000
_cell.length_c   1.000
_cell.angle_alpha   90.00
_cell.angle_beta   90.00
_cell.angle_gamma   90.00
#
_symmetry.space_group_name_H-M   'P 1'
#
loop_
_entity.id
_entity.type
_entity.pdbx_description
1 polymer ?
#
loop_
_entity_poly.entity_id
_entity_poly.type
_entity_poly.pdbx_seq_one_letter_code
_entity_poly.pdbx_strand_id
1 'polypeptide(L)'
;MAETETPEIPKIYLFRLYNWSPEQEKKLYDKLKAEGDGAIDFWNRYEVPDHPEIKNFYFVPDQEDIVNKVKFVGLTNTSFILDFVGSFELDSIPESVFEIPERHVSVPVSYIILGVILLLIILMGVLR
;
A
#
# COMPACT_ATOMS: atom_id res chain seq x y z
N MET A 1 -3.43 40.36 13.95
CA MET A 1 -2.48 39.25 13.73
C MET A 1 -3.25 38.23 12.94
N ALA A 2 -2.94 38.07 11.65
CA ALA A 2 -3.58 37.06 10.82
C ALA A 2 -2.91 35.72 11.14
N GLU A 3 -3.64 34.82 11.77
CA GLU A 3 -3.22 33.43 11.92
C GLU A 3 -3.16 32.87 10.50
N THR A 4 -1.96 32.56 10.03
CA THR A 4 -1.76 31.80 8.81
C THR A 4 -2.33 30.41 9.08
N GLU A 5 -3.56 30.17 8.66
CA GLU A 5 -4.18 28.85 8.60
C GLU A 5 -3.28 27.99 7.70
N THR A 6 -2.38 27.23 8.32
CA THR A 6 -1.68 26.15 7.64
C THR A 6 -2.77 25.27 7.03
N PRO A 7 -2.74 24.98 5.71
CA PRO A 7 -3.77 24.15 5.11
C PRO A 7 -3.84 22.84 5.88
N GLU A 8 -4.99 22.53 6.48
CA GLU A 8 -5.20 21.26 7.18
C GLU A 8 -4.99 20.15 6.15
N ILE A 9 -3.89 19.42 6.30
CA ILE A 9 -3.59 18.28 5.45
C ILE A 9 -4.72 17.27 5.70
N PRO A 10 -5.46 16.84 4.66
CA PRO A 10 -6.59 15.96 4.84
C PRO A 10 -6.09 14.62 5.38
N LYS A 11 -6.47 14.31 6.62
CA LYS A 11 -6.24 13.00 7.22
C LYS A 11 -7.18 11.99 6.60
N ILE A 12 -6.62 10.85 6.22
CA ILE A 12 -7.34 9.75 5.60
C ILE A 12 -7.12 8.48 6.39
N TYR A 13 -8.13 7.61 6.39
CA TYR A 13 -8.00 6.26 6.89
C TYR A 13 -7.77 5.31 5.72
N LEU A 14 -6.67 4.56 5.77
CA LEU A 14 -6.24 3.66 4.72
C LEU A 14 -6.72 2.23 5.00
N PHE A 15 -7.22 1.58 3.95
CA PHE A 15 -7.71 0.21 3.95
C PHE A 15 -7.01 -0.59 2.87
N ARG A 16 -6.83 -1.90 3.11
CA ARG A 16 -6.24 -2.82 2.13
C ARG A 16 -7.19 -3.98 1.88
N LEU A 17 -7.52 -4.23 0.62
CA LEU A 17 -8.27 -5.43 0.22
C LEU A 17 -7.30 -6.59 0.01
N TYR A 18 -7.31 -7.58 0.90
CA TYR A 18 -6.47 -8.77 0.73
C TYR A 18 -6.97 -9.65 -0.41
N ASN A 19 -6.02 -10.31 -1.09
CA ASN A 19 -6.27 -11.19 -2.23
C ASN A 19 -7.09 -10.54 -3.34
N TRP A 20 -6.87 -9.24 -3.55
CA TRP A 20 -7.63 -8.39 -4.46
C TRP A 20 -7.89 -9.08 -5.80
N SER A 21 -9.18 -9.12 -6.16
CA SER A 21 -9.66 -9.46 -7.49
C SER A 21 -10.78 -8.51 -7.88
N PRO A 22 -11.04 -8.30 -9.18
CA PRO A 22 -12.17 -7.48 -9.64
C PRO A 22 -13.52 -7.93 -9.06
N GLU A 23 -13.68 -9.24 -8.85
CA GLU A 23 -14.90 -9.79 -8.23
C GLU A 23 -15.04 -9.42 -6.76
N GLN A 24 -13.94 -9.46 -6.00
CA GLN A 24 -13.94 -9.07 -4.58
C GLN A 24 -14.15 -7.57 -4.41
N GLU A 25 -13.49 -6.76 -5.24
CA GLU A 25 -13.69 -5.31 -5.25
C GLU A 25 -15.14 -4.97 -5.54
N LYS A 26 -15.76 -5.63 -6.53
CA LYS A 26 -17.19 -5.47 -6.80
C LYS A 26 -18.06 -5.85 -5.60
N LYS A 27 -17.78 -6.95 -4.92
CA LYS A 27 -18.55 -7.37 -3.72
C LYS A 27 -18.41 -6.37 -2.58
N LEU A 28 -17.22 -5.82 -2.36
CA LEU A 28 -16.98 -4.75 -1.39
C LEU A 28 -17.80 -3.51 -1.76
N TYR A 29 -17.74 -3.09 -3.01
CA TYR A 29 -18.49 -1.94 -3.53
C TYR A 29 -20.00 -2.12 -3.37
N ASP A 30 -20.54 -3.27 -3.76
CA ASP A 30 -21.96 -3.60 -3.63
C ASP A 30 -22.42 -3.56 -2.16
N LYS A 31 -21.53 -3.91 -1.22
CA LYS A 31 -21.81 -3.91 0.23
C LYS A 31 -21.72 -2.54 0.86
N LEU A 32 -20.71 -1.76 0.52
CA LEU A 32 -20.60 -0.36 0.92
C LEU A 32 -21.81 0.44 0.43
N LYS A 33 -22.28 0.17 -0.80
CA LYS A 33 -23.50 0.76 -1.34
C LYS A 33 -24.76 0.33 -0.61
N ALA A 34 -24.82 -0.92 -0.13
CA ALA A 34 -25.98 -1.46 0.57
C ALA A 34 -26.13 -0.92 2.01
N GLU A 35 -25.05 -0.48 2.66
CA GLU A 35 -25.10 0.15 4.00
C GLU A 35 -25.70 1.57 3.99
N GLY A 36 -26.00 2.13 2.82
CA GLY A 36 -26.64 3.44 2.70
C GLY A 36 -25.67 4.62 2.80
N ASP A 37 -26.22 5.82 2.66
CA ASP A 37 -25.50 7.07 2.31
C ASP A 37 -24.22 7.31 3.13
N GLY A 38 -23.16 7.72 2.42
CA GLY A 38 -21.91 8.19 2.98
C GLY A 38 -20.72 7.27 2.71
N ALA A 39 -20.75 5.99 3.10
CA ALA A 39 -19.52 5.18 3.07
C ALA A 39 -18.94 5.00 1.66
N ILE A 40 -19.81 4.83 0.66
CA ILE A 40 -19.40 4.67 -0.75
C ILE A 40 -19.01 5.99 -1.40
N ASP A 41 -19.63 7.10 -1.01
CA ASP A 41 -19.37 8.43 -1.61
C ASP A 41 -17.97 8.94 -1.26
N PHE A 42 -17.45 8.49 -0.12
CA PHE A 42 -16.12 8.81 0.36
C PHE A 42 -15.09 7.70 0.08
N TRP A 43 -15.51 6.57 -0.49
CA TRP A 43 -14.65 5.44 -0.80
C TRP A 43 -13.85 5.70 -2.07
N ASN A 44 -12.55 5.93 -1.92
CA ASN A 44 -11.65 6.23 -3.03
C ASN A 44 -10.53 5.21 -3.12
N ARG A 45 -10.08 4.91 -4.34
CA ARG A 45 -8.88 4.09 -4.54
C ARG A 45 -7.66 4.94 -4.22
N TYR A 46 -6.73 4.37 -3.45
CA TYR A 46 -5.42 4.98 -3.23
C TYR A 46 -4.45 4.47 -4.29
N GLU A 47 -3.91 5.38 -5.10
CA GLU A 47 -2.83 5.07 -6.03
C GLU A 47 -1.50 5.23 -5.29
N VAL A 48 -0.78 4.13 -5.11
CA VAL A 48 0.52 4.17 -4.44
C VAL A 48 1.52 4.91 -5.34
N PRO A 49 2.15 6.00 -4.85
CA PRO A 49 3.19 6.70 -5.59
C PRO A 49 4.27 5.72 -6.07
N ASP A 50 4.72 5.88 -7.32
CA ASP A 50 5.77 5.06 -7.95
C ASP A 50 5.48 3.55 -8.07
N HIS A 51 4.29 3.09 -7.66
CA HIS A 51 3.89 1.68 -7.62
C HIS A 51 2.48 1.43 -8.19
N PRO A 52 2.25 1.67 -9.51
CA PRO A 52 0.95 1.45 -10.15
C PRO A 52 0.50 -0.01 -10.19
N GLU A 53 1.40 -0.96 -9.91
CA GLU A 53 1.09 -2.38 -9.74
C GLU A 53 0.25 -2.66 -8.50
N ILE A 54 0.25 -1.77 -7.50
CA ILE A 54 -0.48 -1.93 -6.25
C ILE A 54 -1.86 -1.27 -6.38
N LYS A 55 -2.92 -2.09 -6.44
CA LYS A 55 -4.31 -1.63 -6.70
C LYS A 55 -5.30 -1.94 -5.59
N ASN A 56 -4.81 -2.53 -4.51
CA ASN A 56 -5.62 -3.06 -3.42
C ASN A 56 -5.81 -2.09 -2.25
N PHE A 57 -5.33 -0.85 -2.36
CA PHE A 57 -5.47 0.16 -1.32
C PHE A 57 -6.60 1.12 -1.64
N TYR A 58 -7.31 1.50 -0.60
CA TYR A 58 -8.43 2.43 -0.64
C TYR A 58 -8.37 3.33 0.57
N PHE A 59 -8.97 4.51 0.47
CA PHE A 59 -9.01 5.46 1.55
C PHE A 59 -10.38 6.11 1.67
N VAL A 60 -10.68 6.57 2.88
CA VAL A 60 -11.78 7.48 3.19
C VAL A 60 -11.25 8.63 4.05
N PRO A 61 -11.93 9.78 4.13
CA PRO A 61 -11.62 10.82 5.11
C PRO A 61 -11.62 10.23 6.52
N ASP A 62 -10.71 10.69 7.37
CA ASP A 62 -10.61 10.26 8.77
C ASP A 62 -11.74 10.87 9.63
N GLN A 63 -12.98 10.54 9.26
CA GLN A 63 -14.19 10.88 9.99
C GLN A 63 -14.72 9.60 10.63
N GLU A 64 -14.88 9.63 11.94
CA GLU A 64 -15.26 8.47 12.75
C GLU A 64 -16.49 7.74 12.20
N ASP A 65 -17.53 8.48 11.81
CA ASP A 65 -18.75 7.91 11.23
C ASP A 65 -18.51 7.11 9.94
N ILE A 66 -17.67 7.64 9.05
CA ILE A 66 -17.36 7.00 7.76
C ILE A 66 -16.48 5.78 8.00
N VAL A 67 -15.41 5.94 8.78
CA VAL A 67 -14.47 4.85 9.10
C VAL A 67 -15.21 3.70 9.78
N ASN A 68 -16.12 3.98 10.71
CA ASN A 68 -16.89 2.96 11.41
C ASN A 68 -17.84 2.20 10.47
N LYS A 69 -18.50 2.87 9.52
CA LYS A 69 -19.32 2.21 8.50
C LYS A 69 -18.50 1.25 7.64
N VAL A 70 -17.34 1.70 7.16
CA VAL A 70 -16.45 0.85 6.35
C VAL A 70 -15.94 -0.34 7.17
N LYS A 71 -15.52 -0.10 8.42
CA LYS A 71 -15.09 -1.16 9.35
C LYS A 71 -16.20 -2.18 9.59
N PHE A 72 -17.42 -1.71 9.79
CA PHE A 72 -18.59 -2.59 9.93
C PHE A 72 -18.77 -3.47 8.68
N VAL A 73 -18.69 -2.91 7.48
CA VAL A 73 -18.76 -3.67 6.23
C VAL A 73 -17.62 -4.69 6.11
N GLY A 74 -16.40 -4.30 6.48
CA GLY A 74 -15.23 -5.18 6.50
C GLY A 74 -15.36 -6.35 7.46
N LEU A 75 -15.87 -6.10 8.68
CA LEU A 75 -15.97 -7.08 9.76
C LEU A 75 -17.17 -8.01 9.63
N THR A 76 -18.27 -7.54 9.03
CA THR A 76 -19.51 -8.32 8.90
C THR A 76 -19.53 -9.20 7.66
N ASN A 77 -18.56 -9.03 6.75
CA ASN A 77 -18.51 -9.76 5.49
C ASN A 77 -17.46 -10.87 5.52
N THR A 78 -17.80 -12.02 4.95
CA THR A 78 -16.91 -13.17 4.82
C THR A 78 -16.41 -13.39 3.39
N SER A 79 -16.93 -12.64 2.42
CA SER A 79 -16.62 -12.80 1.00
C SER A 79 -15.35 -12.07 0.56
N PHE A 80 -14.83 -11.18 1.41
CA PHE A 80 -13.59 -10.45 1.21
C PHE A 80 -12.95 -10.18 2.57
N ILE A 81 -11.65 -9.90 2.57
CA ILE A 81 -10.91 -9.55 3.78
C ILE A 81 -10.40 -8.12 3.59
N LEU A 82 -10.91 -7.21 4.41
CA LEU A 82 -10.51 -5.82 4.42
C LEU A 82 -9.62 -5.57 5.65
N ASP A 83 -8.38 -5.18 5.41
CA ASP A 83 -7.44 -4.76 6.45
C ASP A 83 -7.63 -3.28 6.80
N PHE A 84 -7.39 -2.98 8.07
CA PHE A 84 -7.47 -1.63 8.61
C PHE A 84 -6.06 -1.15 8.92
N VAL A 85 -5.44 -0.45 7.97
CA VAL A 85 -4.03 -0.08 8.08
C VAL A 85 -3.82 0.99 9.15
N GLY A 86 -4.57 2.09 9.07
CA GLY A 86 -4.41 3.22 9.98
C GLY A 86 -4.84 4.55 9.39
N SER A 87 -4.76 5.59 10.21
CA SER A 87 -4.96 6.98 9.80
C SER A 87 -3.62 7.63 9.49
N PHE A 88 -3.55 8.32 8.35
CA PHE A 88 -2.35 8.98 7.84
C PHE A 88 -2.71 10.31 7.20
N GLU A 89 -1.73 11.20 7.11
CA GLU A 89 -1.78 12.36 6.25
C GLU A 89 -1.56 11.92 4.79
N LEU A 90 -2.36 12.44 3.85
CA LEU A 90 -2.40 11.98 2.45
C LEU A 90 -1.03 12.02 1.75
N ASP A 91 -0.19 12.97 2.11
CA ASP A 91 1.15 13.20 1.56
C ASP A 91 2.29 12.53 2.36
N SER A 92 1.96 11.88 3.48
CA SER A 92 2.93 11.37 4.45
C SER A 92 2.68 9.90 4.84
N ILE A 93 2.18 9.08 3.90
CA ILE A 93 2.00 7.64 4.13
C ILE A 93 3.34 6.92 3.97
N PRO A 94 3.85 6.23 5.01
CA PRO A 94 5.14 5.56 4.93
C PRO A 94 5.07 4.36 3.96
N GLU A 95 6.08 4.23 3.09
CA GLU A 95 6.12 3.17 2.07
C GLU A 95 6.04 1.74 2.64
N SER A 96 6.50 1.55 3.88
CA SER A 96 6.44 0.27 4.59
C SER A 96 5.02 -0.27 4.75
N VAL A 97 4.00 0.60 4.76
CA VAL A 97 2.58 0.23 4.77
C VAL A 97 2.17 -0.59 3.55
N PHE A 98 2.81 -0.35 2.41
CA PHE A 98 2.45 -1.02 1.16
C PHE A 98 3.09 -2.41 1.02
N GLU A 99 3.87 -2.85 2.02
CA GLU A 99 4.59 -4.13 2.01
C GLU A 99 5.32 -4.39 0.69
N ILE A 100 5.83 -3.32 0.08
CA ILE A 100 6.61 -3.40 -1.16
C ILE A 100 7.80 -4.30 -0.81
N PRO A 101 7.92 -5.49 -1.42
CA PRO A 101 9.07 -6.33 -1.17
C PRO A 101 10.27 -5.52 -1.65
N GLU A 102 11.22 -5.25 -0.74
CA GLU A 102 12.52 -4.72 -1.14
C GLU A 102 12.97 -5.59 -2.31
N ARG A 103 13.22 -4.99 -3.48
CA ARG A 103 13.93 -5.70 -4.53
C ARG A 103 15.31 -6.00 -3.95
N HIS A 104 15.44 -7.14 -3.29
CA HIS A 104 16.72 -7.77 -3.06
C HIS A 104 17.31 -7.92 -4.46
N VAL A 105 18.17 -6.97 -4.82
CA VAL A 105 19.07 -7.08 -5.95
C VAL A 105 20.00 -8.21 -5.56
N SER A 106 19.49 -9.43 -5.72
CA SER A 106 20.22 -10.66 -5.52
C SER A 106 21.16 -10.71 -6.69
N VAL A 107 22.32 -10.07 -6.52
CA VAL A 107 23.43 -10.20 -7.45
C VAL A 107 23.63 -11.71 -7.61
N PRO A 108 23.41 -12.27 -8.81
CA PRO A 108 23.44 -13.72 -8.98
C PRO A 108 24.80 -14.23 -8.49
N VAL A 109 24.80 -15.31 -7.69
CA VAL A 109 26.03 -15.90 -7.13
C VAL A 109 27.08 -16.19 -8.23
N SER A 110 26.62 -16.42 -9.47
CA SER A 110 27.48 -16.54 -10.64
C SER A 110 28.40 -15.34 -10.88
N TYR A 111 27.96 -14.11 -10.62
CA TYR A 111 28.80 -12.90 -10.76
C TYR A 111 29.85 -12.80 -9.64
N ILE A 112 29.51 -13.23 -8.43
CA ILE A 112 30.46 -13.28 -7.30
C ILE A 112 31.56 -14.31 -7.59
N ILE A 113 31.18 -15.50 -8.06
CA ILE A 113 32.12 -16.56 -8.45
C ILE A 113 33.02 -16.07 -9.60
N LEU A 114 32.45 -15.42 -10.62
CA LEU A 114 33.22 -14.88 -11.74
C LEU A 114 34.24 -13.83 -11.28
N GLY A 115 33.84 -12.92 -10.39
CA GLY A 115 34.73 -11.92 -9.81
C GLY A 115 35.91 -12.53 -9.04
N VAL A 116 35.64 -13.58 -8.24
CA VAL A 116 36.70 -14.30 -7.50
C VAL A 116 37.65 -15.03 -8.46
N ILE A 117 37.15 -15.70 -9.50
CA ILE A 117 37.98 -16.36 -10.51
C ILE A 117 38.88 -15.35 -11.21
N LEU A 118 38.33 -14.21 -11.62
CA LEU A 118 39.09 -13.16 -12.32
C LEU A 118 40.20 -12.58 -11.43
N LEU A 119 39.91 -12.37 -10.14
CA LEU A 119 40.87 -11.90 -9.16
C LEU A 119 42.01 -12.91 -8.91
N LEU A 120 41.70 -14.21 -8.86
CA LEU A 120 42.70 -15.28 -8.75
C LEU A 120 43.60 -15.36 -9.99
N ILE A 121 43.05 -15.19 -11.19
CA ILE A 121 43.82 -15.17 -12.44
C ILE A 121 44.80 -13.99 -12.44
N ILE A 122 44.36 -12.80 -12.03
CA ILE A 122 45.23 -11.62 -11.93
C ILE A 122 46.34 -11.85 -10.91
N LEU A 123 46.03 -12.39 -9.72
CA LEU A 123 47.03 -12.69 -8.69
C LEU A 123 48.07 -13.71 -9.16
N MET A 124 47.66 -14.79 -9.84
CA MET A 124 48.60 -15.76 -10.41
C MET A 124 49.42 -15.18 -11.57
N GLY A 125 48.83 -14.28 -12.37
CA GLY A 125 49.51 -13.61 -13.46
C GLY A 125 50.55 -12.57 -13.01
N VAL A 126 50.33 -11.93 -11.85
CA VAL A 126 51.24 -10.94 -11.26
C VAL A 126 52.38 -11.58 -10.45
N LEU A 127 52.23 -12.84 -10.01
CA LEU A 127 53.25 -13.57 -9.24
C LEU A 127 54.26 -14.36 -10.11
N ARG A 128 54.24 -14.16 -11.44
CA ARG A 128 55.27 -14.64 -12.38
C ARG A 128 56.22 -13.51 -12.76
#